data_AF-A0A660ZT87-F1
#
_entry.id   AF-A0A660ZT87-F1
#
_cell.length_a   1.000
_cell.length_b   1.000
_cell.length_c   1.000
_cell.angle_alpha   90.00
_cell.angle_beta   90.00
_cell.angle_gamma   90.00
#
_symmetry.space_group_name_H-M   'P 1'
#
loop_
_entity.id
_entity.type
_entity.pdbx_description
1 polymer ?
#
loop_
_entity_poly.entity_id
_entity_poly.type
_entity_poly.pdbx_seq_one_letter_code
_entity_poly.pdbx_strand_id
1 'polypeptide(L)'
;MSLPPRLQELRRRLDSGRPGVSARRALSPVPHRGRLSAQAPPDARPAAVLMLLVAEDGLWLPLMRRQIVRGDLHSGQISLPGGSFQAGENAVEAALRESQEELGLAPDRVEVLGELAPQWIPVSGYVVHPVVGVSAARQALVCDPSEVELGFWTDLEHLLQAPVLERPGQRAGQSFTMRGWELEQGFLWGATAMILAELLATLRD
;
A
#
# COMPACT_ATOMS: atom_id res chain seq x y z
N MET A 1 0.37 -24.07 -0.32
CA MET A 1 -1.10 -23.98 -0.41
C MET A 1 -1.48 -23.89 -1.88
N SER A 2 -2.62 -24.45 -2.31
CA SER A 2 -3.10 -24.19 -3.68
C SER A 2 -3.74 -22.81 -3.75
N LEU A 3 -3.20 -21.90 -4.57
CA LEU A 3 -3.76 -20.56 -4.70
C LEU A 3 -5.12 -20.61 -5.43
N PRO A 4 -6.13 -19.83 -5.00
CA PRO A 4 -7.34 -19.60 -5.79
C PRO A 4 -7.01 -19.11 -7.21
N PRO A 5 -7.85 -19.42 -8.23
CA PRO A 5 -7.58 -19.06 -9.63
C PRO A 5 -7.24 -17.58 -9.85
N ARG A 6 -7.92 -16.67 -9.15
CA ARG A 6 -7.67 -15.22 -9.22
C ARG A 6 -6.26 -14.83 -8.77
N LEU A 7 -5.71 -15.51 -7.75
CA LEU A 7 -4.36 -15.25 -7.25
C LEU A 7 -3.28 -15.93 -8.10
N GLN A 8 -3.60 -17.05 -8.76
CA GLN A 8 -2.72 -17.63 -9.79
C GLN A 8 -2.59 -16.70 -11.00
N GLU A 9 -3.70 -16.12 -11.45
CA GLU A 9 -3.67 -15.16 -12.56
C GLU A 9 -2.98 -13.85 -12.17
N LEU A 10 -3.17 -13.36 -10.93
CA LEU A 10 -2.38 -12.24 -10.41
C LEU A 10 -0.88 -12.53 -10.48
N ARG A 11 -0.43 -13.71 -10.02
CA ARG A 11 0.98 -14.11 -10.10
C ARG A 11 1.49 -14.06 -11.55
N ARG A 12 0.77 -14.67 -12.49
CA ARG A 12 1.11 -14.61 -13.93
C ARG A 12 1.24 -13.18 -14.45
N ARG A 13 0.36 -12.27 -14.02
CA ARG A 13 0.39 -10.87 -14.46
C ARG A 13 1.57 -10.11 -13.91
N LEU A 14 1.87 -10.30 -12.62
CA LEU A 14 3.06 -9.73 -11.99
C LEU A 14 4.33 -10.15 -12.75
N ASP A 15 4.41 -11.41 -13.19
CA ASP A 15 5.53 -11.93 -13.99
C ASP A 15 5.59 -11.35 -15.42
N SER A 16 4.43 -11.03 -16.02
CA SER A 16 4.33 -10.56 -17.42
C SER A 16 4.61 -9.07 -17.64
N GLY A 17 4.80 -8.29 -16.57
CA GLY A 17 4.98 -6.83 -16.60
C GLY A 17 3.79 -6.08 -15.99
N ARG A 18 4.02 -4.86 -15.53
CA ARG A 18 3.15 -4.08 -14.60
C ARG A 18 1.93 -3.43 -15.31
N PRO A 19 0.74 -4.04 -15.35
CA PRO A 19 -0.35 -3.62 -16.25
C PRO A 19 -1.17 -2.44 -15.69
N GLY A 20 -1.18 -2.25 -14.37
CA GLY A 20 -2.12 -1.34 -13.69
C GLY A 20 -1.61 0.08 -13.39
N VAL A 21 -0.42 0.47 -13.86
CA VAL A 21 0.20 1.76 -13.47
C VAL A 21 -0.67 2.97 -13.84
N SER A 22 -1.45 2.88 -14.92
CA SER A 22 -2.39 3.92 -15.35
C SER A 22 -3.50 4.18 -14.31
N ALA A 23 -3.91 3.16 -13.55
CA ALA A 23 -4.96 3.25 -12.55
C ALA A 23 -4.58 4.16 -11.37
N ARG A 24 -3.28 4.30 -11.07
CA ARG A 24 -2.76 5.23 -10.06
C ARG A 24 -3.26 6.66 -10.28
N ARG A 25 -3.44 7.06 -11.53
CA ARG A 25 -3.88 8.42 -11.89
C ARG A 25 -5.26 8.74 -11.36
N ALA A 26 -6.16 7.74 -11.28
CA ALA A 26 -7.50 7.94 -10.76
C ALA A 26 -7.49 8.38 -9.29
N LEU A 27 -6.54 7.88 -8.49
CA LEU A 27 -6.45 8.13 -7.05
C LEU A 27 -5.35 9.15 -6.70
N SER A 28 -4.64 9.69 -7.68
CA SER A 28 -3.60 10.69 -7.45
C SER A 28 -4.21 12.06 -7.08
N PRO A 29 -3.69 12.74 -6.04
CA PRO A 29 -4.14 14.09 -5.70
C PRO A 29 -3.96 15.08 -6.86
N VAL A 30 -4.83 16.09 -6.95
CA VAL A 30 -4.82 17.11 -8.01
C VAL A 30 -4.47 18.50 -7.42
N PRO A 31 -3.51 19.24 -7.98
CA PRO A 31 -2.63 18.85 -9.09
C PRO A 31 -1.64 17.75 -8.68
N HIS A 32 -1.25 16.90 -9.64
CA HIS A 32 -0.44 15.71 -9.39
C HIS A 32 0.94 16.01 -8.81
N ARG A 33 1.56 17.17 -9.11
CA ARG A 33 2.86 17.63 -8.55
C ARG A 33 3.94 16.53 -8.50
N GLY A 34 4.20 15.89 -9.63
CA GLY A 34 5.23 14.86 -9.75
C GLY A 34 4.89 13.50 -9.12
N ARG A 35 3.72 13.33 -8.49
CA ARG A 35 3.26 12.04 -7.90
C ARG A 35 3.01 10.94 -8.95
N LEU A 36 2.95 11.31 -10.22
CA LEU A 36 2.86 10.40 -11.36
C LEU A 36 4.17 10.31 -12.15
N SER A 37 5.27 10.89 -11.63
CA SER A 37 6.57 10.75 -12.27
C SER A 37 6.98 9.28 -12.29
N ALA A 38 7.34 8.78 -13.46
CA ALA A 38 7.87 7.43 -13.61
C ALA A 38 9.31 7.32 -13.08
N GLN A 39 10.03 8.43 -12.98
CA GLN A 39 11.41 8.48 -12.50
C GLN A 39 11.50 9.14 -11.14
N ALA A 40 12.09 8.40 -10.20
CA ALA A 40 12.58 8.92 -8.95
C ALA A 40 13.95 9.59 -9.17
N PRO A 41 14.26 10.69 -8.48
CA PRO A 41 15.58 11.29 -8.55
C PRO A 41 16.65 10.38 -7.90
N PRO A 42 17.96 10.55 -8.19
CA PRO A 42 19.01 9.69 -7.67
C PRO A 42 19.14 9.66 -6.14
N ASP A 43 18.68 10.71 -5.47
CA ASP A 43 18.66 10.85 -4.00
C ASP A 43 17.37 10.32 -3.36
N ALA A 44 16.49 9.70 -4.14
CA ALA A 44 15.30 9.02 -3.65
C ALA A 44 15.67 7.91 -2.67
N ARG A 45 15.02 7.91 -1.50
CA ARG A 45 15.23 6.87 -0.49
C ARG A 45 14.35 5.66 -0.79
N PRO A 46 14.88 4.43 -0.78
CA PRO A 46 14.06 3.25 -1.00
C PRO A 46 13.23 2.91 0.24
N ALA A 47 11.98 2.53 0.01
CA ALA A 47 11.05 1.99 1.01
C ALA A 47 10.23 0.86 0.38
N ALA A 48 9.73 -0.07 1.19
CA ALA A 48 8.86 -1.14 0.71
C ALA A 48 7.60 -1.24 1.56
N VAL A 49 6.51 -1.70 0.94
CA VAL A 49 5.23 -1.96 1.61
C VAL A 49 4.73 -3.34 1.23
N LEU A 50 4.06 -4.02 2.16
CA LEU A 50 3.46 -5.33 1.91
C LEU A 50 1.96 -5.20 1.60
N MET A 51 1.55 -5.75 0.46
CA MET A 51 0.16 -6.03 0.16
C MET A 51 -0.11 -7.52 0.39
N LEU A 52 -0.43 -7.87 1.64
CA LEU A 52 -0.69 -9.27 2.03
C LEU A 52 -2.13 -9.67 1.71
N LEU A 53 -2.30 -10.49 0.69
CA LEU A 53 -3.60 -10.98 0.25
C LEU A 53 -4.01 -12.27 0.98
N VAL A 54 -5.25 -12.30 1.46
CA VAL A 54 -5.84 -13.50 2.07
C VAL A 54 -7.21 -13.75 1.45
N ALA A 55 -7.41 -14.97 0.94
CA ALA A 55 -8.67 -15.40 0.36
C ALA A 55 -9.51 -16.17 1.39
N GLU A 56 -10.38 -15.46 2.11
CA GLU A 56 -11.30 -15.99 3.13
C GLU A 56 -12.68 -15.37 2.92
N ASP A 57 -13.60 -16.06 2.24
CA ASP A 57 -14.94 -15.55 1.92
C ASP A 57 -14.93 -14.14 1.31
N GLY A 58 -13.91 -13.86 0.49
CA GLY A 58 -13.56 -12.53 -0.02
C GLY A 58 -12.05 -12.42 -0.21
N LEU A 59 -11.58 -11.26 -0.65
CA LEU A 59 -10.15 -10.98 -0.78
C LEU A 59 -9.76 -9.85 0.17
N TRP A 60 -8.95 -10.17 1.18
CA TRP A 60 -8.62 -9.27 2.27
C TRP A 60 -7.17 -8.83 2.22
N LEU A 61 -6.89 -7.63 2.72
CA LEU A 61 -5.52 -7.20 3.06
C LEU A 61 -5.47 -6.37 4.36
N PRO A 62 -4.37 -6.39 5.10
CA PRO A 62 -4.20 -5.56 6.28
C PRO A 62 -3.81 -4.13 5.91
N LEU A 63 -4.45 -3.16 6.55
CA LEU A 63 -4.06 -1.75 6.58
C LEU A 63 -3.81 -1.33 8.02
N MET A 64 -3.12 -0.22 8.18
CA MET A 64 -2.86 0.39 9.47
C MET A 64 -3.15 1.88 9.46
N ARG A 65 -3.52 2.44 10.61
CA ARG A 65 -3.51 3.87 10.88
C ARG A 65 -2.28 4.19 11.73
N ARG A 66 -1.43 5.08 11.22
CA ARG A 66 -0.20 5.50 11.92
C ARG A 66 -0.53 6.31 13.17
N GLN A 67 0.30 6.17 14.21
CA GLN A 67 0.23 7.00 15.41
C GLN A 67 0.28 8.50 15.07
N ILE A 68 -0.34 9.31 15.93
CA ILE A 68 -0.32 10.77 15.77
C ILE A 68 0.94 11.33 16.43
N VAL A 69 1.99 11.51 15.64
CA VAL A 69 3.26 12.09 16.09
C VAL A 69 3.38 13.54 15.58
N ARG A 70 3.69 14.47 16.47
CA ARG A 70 3.86 15.89 16.12
C ARG A 70 5.08 16.04 15.18
N GLY A 71 4.83 16.54 13.97
CA GLY A 71 5.88 16.81 12.98
C GLY A 71 6.10 15.70 11.96
N ASP A 72 5.50 14.52 12.14
CA ASP A 72 5.42 13.51 11.08
C ASP A 72 4.30 13.88 10.09
N LEU A 73 4.66 13.90 8.81
CA LEU A 73 3.80 14.25 7.68
C LEU A 73 2.72 13.20 7.40
N HIS A 74 2.89 11.99 7.93
CA HIS A 74 2.03 10.82 7.68
C HIS A 74 1.25 10.39 8.93
N SER A 75 1.41 11.11 10.04
CA SER A 75 0.66 10.89 11.28
C SER A 75 -0.84 10.78 11.05
N GLY A 76 -1.47 9.75 11.62
CA GLY A 76 -2.90 9.50 11.52
C GLY A 76 -3.40 9.08 10.13
N GLN A 77 -2.53 8.90 9.14
CA GLN A 77 -2.92 8.42 7.81
C GLN A 77 -3.07 6.90 7.80
N ILE A 78 -3.97 6.43 6.93
CA ILE A 78 -4.11 5.01 6.62
C ILE A 78 -3.05 4.62 5.59
N SER A 79 -2.28 3.56 5.88
CA SER A 79 -1.25 3.03 5.01
C SER A 79 -1.23 1.50 4.98
N LEU A 80 -0.58 0.97 3.94
CA LEU A 80 -0.05 -0.39 3.96
C LEU A 80 1.07 -0.47 5.00
N PRO A 81 1.28 -1.62 5.67
CA PRO A 81 2.46 -1.84 6.49
C PRO A 81 3.73 -1.79 5.63
N GLY A 82 4.80 -1.23 6.17
CA GLY A 82 6.06 -1.03 5.46
C GLY A 82 6.84 0.21 5.86
N GLY A 83 8.10 0.23 5.47
CA GLY A 83 9.04 1.27 5.86
C GLY A 83 10.30 1.32 5.00
N SER A 84 11.34 1.97 5.54
CA SER A 84 12.58 2.23 4.79
C SER A 84 13.43 0.98 4.69
N PHE A 85 14.23 0.87 3.61
CA PHE A 85 15.20 -0.22 3.53
C PHE A 85 16.29 -0.03 4.59
N GLN A 86 16.70 -1.12 5.22
CA GLN A 86 17.95 -1.20 5.96
C GLN A 86 19.12 -1.55 5.02
N ALA A 87 20.34 -1.39 5.53
CA ALA A 87 21.55 -1.65 4.75
C ALA A 87 21.60 -3.13 4.30
N GLY A 88 21.61 -3.33 2.98
CA GLY A 88 21.65 -4.66 2.36
C GLY A 88 20.30 -5.30 2.10
N GLU A 89 19.19 -4.68 2.52
CA GLU A 89 17.84 -5.20 2.25
C GLU A 89 17.42 -5.00 0.80
N ASN A 90 16.69 -5.97 0.27
CA ASN A 90 15.82 -5.81 -0.88
C ASN A 90 14.38 -5.46 -0.48
N ALA A 91 13.52 -5.19 -1.47
CA ALA A 91 12.14 -4.78 -1.21
C ALA A 91 11.32 -5.81 -0.41
N VAL A 92 11.52 -7.10 -0.70
CA VAL A 92 10.81 -8.20 -0.02
C VAL A 92 11.23 -8.28 1.45
N GLU A 93 12.54 -8.23 1.73
CA GLU A 93 13.08 -8.26 3.09
C GLU A 93 12.55 -7.09 3.92
N ALA A 94 12.64 -5.87 3.38
CA ALA A 94 12.14 -4.67 4.05
C ALA A 94 10.62 -4.75 4.29
N ALA A 95 9.81 -5.12 3.28
CA ALA A 95 8.36 -5.20 3.43
C ALA A 95 7.95 -6.23 4.50
N LEU A 96 8.60 -7.39 4.54
CA LEU A 96 8.30 -8.45 5.51
C LEU A 96 8.72 -8.08 6.93
N ARG A 97 9.93 -7.52 7.10
CA ARG A 97 10.41 -7.05 8.41
C ARG A 97 9.50 -5.98 8.98
N GLU A 98 9.24 -4.93 8.23
CA GLU A 98 8.40 -3.81 8.67
C GLU A 98 6.97 -4.28 8.99
N SER A 99 6.40 -5.16 8.16
CA SER A 99 5.07 -5.73 8.43
C SER A 99 5.01 -6.60 9.68
N GLN A 100 6.13 -7.26 10.02
CA GLN A 100 6.26 -8.00 11.27
C GLN A 100 6.37 -7.05 12.46
N GLU A 101 7.19 -6.01 12.36
CA GLU A 101 7.40 -5.00 13.41
C GLU A 101 6.09 -4.24 13.69
N GLU A 102 5.44 -3.72 12.65
CA GLU A 102 4.27 -2.85 12.78
C GLU A 102 2.97 -3.59 13.12
N LEU A 103 2.76 -4.79 12.56
CA LEU A 103 1.48 -5.52 12.64
C LEU A 103 1.59 -6.96 13.13
N GLY A 104 2.79 -7.45 13.46
CA GLY A 104 3.00 -8.82 13.92
C GLY A 104 2.77 -9.88 12.83
N LEU A 105 2.80 -9.50 11.55
CA LEU A 105 2.60 -10.42 10.44
C LEU A 105 3.81 -11.35 10.30
N ALA A 106 3.64 -12.64 10.56
CA ALA A 106 4.73 -13.61 10.56
C ALA A 106 5.27 -13.82 9.12
N PRO A 107 6.56 -13.54 8.84
CA PRO A 107 7.11 -13.62 7.48
C PRO A 107 7.08 -15.03 6.88
N ASP A 108 7.24 -16.06 7.71
CA ASP A 108 7.20 -17.48 7.31
C ASP A 108 5.81 -17.94 6.85
N ARG A 109 4.76 -17.16 7.14
CA ARG A 109 3.40 -17.38 6.68
C ARG A 109 3.04 -16.60 5.41
N VAL A 110 4.01 -15.91 4.80
CA VAL A 110 3.82 -15.12 3.58
C VAL A 110 4.52 -15.81 2.42
N GLU A 111 3.75 -16.19 1.40
CA GLU A 111 4.28 -16.59 0.10
C GLU A 111 4.30 -15.36 -0.82
N VAL A 112 5.47 -14.94 -1.28
CA VAL A 112 5.60 -13.78 -2.16
C VAL A 112 5.16 -14.15 -3.58
N LEU A 113 4.30 -13.31 -4.18
CA LEU A 113 3.87 -13.47 -5.56
C LEU A 113 4.72 -12.66 -6.54
N GLY A 114 5.21 -11.48 -6.11
CA GLY A 114 5.98 -10.56 -6.95
C GLY A 114 5.87 -9.12 -6.46
N GLU A 115 6.24 -8.16 -7.31
CA GLU A 115 6.21 -6.73 -7.01
C GLU A 115 5.41 -5.93 -8.06
N LEU A 116 4.69 -4.90 -7.63
CA LEU A 116 4.15 -3.89 -8.54
C LEU A 116 5.23 -2.88 -8.97
N ALA A 117 4.87 -1.90 -9.78
CA ALA A 117 5.83 -0.85 -10.13
C ALA A 117 6.28 -0.07 -8.89
N PRO A 118 7.57 0.33 -8.75
CA PRO A 118 7.94 1.31 -7.78
C PRO A 118 7.18 2.63 -8.02
N GLN A 119 6.91 3.36 -6.95
CA GLN A 119 6.23 4.63 -7.01
C GLN A 119 7.06 5.70 -6.33
N TRP A 120 7.46 6.72 -7.08
CA TRP A 120 8.08 7.90 -6.50
C TRP A 120 7.05 8.74 -5.74
N ILE A 121 7.35 9.06 -4.49
CA ILE A 121 6.52 9.88 -3.59
C ILE A 121 7.27 11.18 -3.27
N PRO A 122 7.10 12.25 -4.08
CA PRO A 122 7.88 13.49 -3.94
C PRO A 122 7.76 14.16 -2.56
N VAL A 123 6.60 14.01 -1.90
CA VAL A 123 6.31 14.69 -0.63
C VAL A 123 7.09 14.13 0.56
N SER A 124 7.59 12.90 0.46
CA SER A 124 8.37 12.23 1.49
C SER A 124 9.79 11.88 1.04
N GLY A 125 10.05 11.98 -0.26
CA GLY A 125 11.37 11.67 -0.82
C GLY A 125 11.64 10.17 -0.96
N TYR A 126 10.59 9.33 -0.91
CA TYR A 126 10.72 7.88 -1.02
C TYR A 126 10.32 7.35 -2.39
N VAL A 127 11.06 6.36 -2.88
CA VAL A 127 10.60 5.43 -3.91
C VAL A 127 10.07 4.19 -3.21
N VAL A 128 8.75 3.97 -3.28
CA VAL A 128 8.06 2.88 -2.59
C VAL A 128 7.96 1.67 -3.51
N HIS A 129 8.41 0.51 -3.04
CA HIS A 129 8.34 -0.79 -3.69
C HIS A 129 7.18 -1.62 -3.12
N PRO A 130 6.07 -1.80 -3.86
CA PRO A 130 4.94 -2.56 -3.35
C PRO A 130 5.13 -4.06 -3.60
N VAL A 131 5.30 -4.83 -2.53
CA VAL A 131 5.47 -6.29 -2.55
C VAL A 131 4.10 -6.95 -2.40
N VAL A 132 3.76 -7.87 -3.29
CA VAL A 132 2.52 -8.65 -3.20
C VAL A 132 2.83 -10.00 -2.58
N GLY A 133 2.20 -10.29 -1.45
CA GLY A 133 2.28 -11.60 -0.78
C GLY A 133 0.90 -12.22 -0.63
N VAL A 134 0.87 -13.51 -0.34
CA VAL A 134 -0.35 -14.23 0.05
C VAL A 134 -0.14 -14.98 1.36
N SER A 135 -1.19 -15.10 2.16
CA SER A 135 -1.21 -16.02 3.29
C SER A 135 -2.42 -16.94 3.22
N ALA A 136 -2.30 -18.10 3.86
CA ALA A 136 -3.36 -19.11 3.90
C ALA A 136 -4.56 -18.69 4.74
N ALA A 137 -4.34 -17.83 5.73
CA ALA A 137 -5.37 -17.33 6.60
C ALA A 137 -4.98 -15.96 7.16
N ARG A 138 -5.96 -15.19 7.61
CA ARG A 138 -5.73 -13.93 8.29
C ARG A 138 -4.96 -14.19 9.58
N GLN A 139 -3.94 -13.38 9.81
CA GLN A 139 -3.17 -13.41 11.04
C GLN A 139 -3.81 -12.45 12.04
N ALA A 140 -3.69 -12.75 13.33
CA ALA A 140 -4.01 -11.78 14.37
C ALA A 140 -3.03 -10.62 14.24
N LEU A 141 -3.55 -9.40 14.17
CA LEU A 141 -2.72 -8.20 14.07
C LEU A 141 -2.28 -7.80 15.48
N VAL A 142 -0.98 -7.67 15.68
CA VAL A 142 -0.36 -7.18 16.92
C VAL A 142 0.34 -5.88 16.57
N CYS A 143 -0.28 -4.77 16.90
CA CYS A 143 0.21 -3.44 16.53
C CYS A 143 1.39 -3.03 17.42
N ASP A 144 2.46 -2.50 16.84
CA ASP A 144 3.47 -1.76 17.61
C ASP A 144 2.85 -0.43 18.08
N PRO A 145 2.66 -0.22 19.38
CA PRO A 145 2.02 0.99 19.89
C PRO A 145 2.84 2.27 19.66
N SER A 146 4.13 2.16 19.34
CA SER A 146 4.99 3.31 19.06
C SER A 146 4.77 3.90 17.66
N GLU A 147 4.31 3.07 16.70
CA GLU A 147 4.17 3.46 15.29
C GLU A 147 2.73 3.33 14.77
N VAL A 148 1.97 2.36 15.29
CA VAL A 148 0.65 1.99 14.82
C VAL A 148 -0.42 2.26 15.88
N GLU A 149 -1.41 3.06 15.52
CA GLU A 149 -2.58 3.32 16.36
C GLU A 149 -3.61 2.19 16.24
N LEU A 150 -3.81 1.70 15.02
CA LEU A 150 -4.81 0.67 14.71
C LEU A 150 -4.40 -0.13 13.48
N GLY A 151 -4.35 -1.45 13.59
CA GLY A 151 -4.29 -2.38 12.46
C GLY A 151 -5.66 -3.01 12.20
N PHE A 152 -6.03 -3.16 10.94
CA PHE A 152 -7.33 -3.73 10.56
C PHE A 152 -7.29 -4.41 9.19
N TRP A 153 -8.15 -5.41 9.00
CA TRP A 153 -8.32 -6.09 7.71
C TRP A 153 -9.36 -5.34 6.85
N THR A 154 -9.03 -5.12 5.58
CA THR A 154 -9.88 -4.45 4.60
C THR A 154 -10.28 -5.45 3.52
N ASP A 155 -11.58 -5.55 3.25
CA ASP A 155 -12.11 -6.29 2.11
C ASP A 155 -11.88 -5.50 0.83
N LEU A 156 -11.04 -6.05 -0.05
CA LEU A 156 -10.72 -5.44 -1.32
C LEU A 156 -11.91 -5.40 -2.26
N GLU A 157 -12.87 -6.32 -2.16
CA GLU A 157 -14.07 -6.32 -3.01
C GLU A 157 -15.01 -5.19 -2.62
N HIS A 158 -15.21 -4.96 -1.31
CA HIS A 158 -15.92 -3.80 -0.81
C HIS A 158 -15.26 -2.50 -1.25
N LEU A 159 -13.94 -2.39 -1.10
CA LEU A 159 -13.18 -1.21 -1.55
C LEU A 159 -13.33 -0.97 -3.06
N LEU A 160 -13.36 -2.05 -3.85
CA LEU A 160 -13.53 -2.04 -5.30
C LEU A 160 -14.87 -1.42 -5.75
N GLN A 161 -15.90 -1.58 -4.92
CA GLN A 161 -17.28 -1.12 -5.15
C GLN A 161 -17.55 0.24 -4.51
N ALA A 162 -16.75 0.64 -3.52
CA ALA A 162 -16.89 1.92 -2.83
C ALA A 162 -16.63 3.10 -3.80
N PRO A 163 -17.41 4.19 -3.68
CA PRO A 163 -17.19 5.37 -4.50
C PRO A 163 -15.86 6.04 -4.15
N VAL A 164 -15.15 6.51 -5.17
CA VAL A 164 -14.00 7.39 -4.97
C VAL A 164 -14.52 8.78 -4.61
N LEU A 165 -14.10 9.28 -3.46
CA LEU A 165 -14.47 10.60 -2.94
C LEU A 165 -13.34 11.60 -3.12
N GLU A 166 -13.71 12.87 -3.16
CA GLU A 166 -12.78 13.99 -3.22
C GLU A 166 -12.86 14.80 -1.92
N ARG A 167 -11.69 15.15 -1.35
CA ARG A 167 -11.60 15.98 -0.15
C ARG A 167 -10.56 17.09 -0.37
N PRO A 168 -10.80 18.32 0.10
CA PRO A 168 -9.80 19.38 0.03
C PRO A 168 -8.61 19.05 0.96
N GLY A 169 -7.41 19.31 0.48
CA GLY A 169 -6.16 19.23 1.24
C GLY A 169 -5.34 20.50 1.07
N GLN A 170 -4.51 20.81 2.07
CA GLN A 170 -3.63 21.97 2.02
C GLN A 170 -2.27 21.61 2.62
N ARG A 171 -1.19 22.02 1.97
CA ARG A 171 0.17 21.82 2.48
C ARG A 171 1.09 22.94 1.99
N ALA A 172 1.88 23.50 2.91
CA ALA A 172 2.80 24.60 2.63
C ALA A 172 2.13 25.77 1.87
N GLY A 173 0.92 26.15 2.29
CA GLY A 173 0.13 27.22 1.66
C GLY A 173 -0.50 26.85 0.30
N GLN A 174 -0.29 25.64 -0.19
CA GLN A 174 -0.80 25.19 -1.49
C GLN A 174 -1.97 24.21 -1.32
N SER A 175 -3.11 24.52 -1.93
CA SER A 175 -4.27 23.63 -1.97
C SER A 175 -4.08 22.48 -2.97
N PHE A 176 -4.74 21.35 -2.70
CA PHE A 176 -4.87 20.22 -3.59
C PHE A 176 -6.16 19.45 -3.26
N THR A 177 -6.63 18.63 -4.18
CA THR A 177 -7.76 17.71 -3.96
C THR A 177 -7.22 16.32 -3.71
N MET A 178 -7.51 15.76 -2.54
CA MET A 178 -7.28 14.36 -2.22
C MET A 178 -8.36 13.52 -2.88
N ARG A 179 -7.98 12.36 -3.42
CA ARG A 179 -8.90 11.38 -4.01
C ARG A 179 -8.65 10.04 -3.32
N GLY A 180 -9.72 9.37 -2.92
CA GLY A 180 -9.59 8.24 -2.00
C GLY A 180 -10.91 7.59 -1.65
N TRP A 181 -10.86 6.71 -0.66
CA TRP A 181 -12.03 6.02 -0.14
C TRP A 181 -12.30 6.41 1.30
N GLU A 182 -13.57 6.48 1.66
CA GLU A 182 -13.97 6.56 3.07
C GLU A 182 -13.94 5.16 3.68
N LEU A 183 -13.17 5.01 4.75
CA LEU A 183 -13.21 3.84 5.62
C LEU A 183 -13.70 4.28 7.00
N GLU A 184 -14.21 3.34 7.79
CA GLU A 184 -14.60 3.60 9.18
C GLU A 184 -13.43 4.17 9.99
N GLN A 185 -12.21 3.75 9.68
CA GLN A 185 -10.98 4.13 10.37
C GLN A 185 -10.42 5.49 9.91
N GLY A 186 -10.97 6.07 8.82
CA GLY A 186 -10.54 7.34 8.27
C GLY A 186 -10.47 7.36 6.74
N PHE A 187 -9.89 8.43 6.19
CA PHE A 187 -9.80 8.59 4.74
C PHE A 187 -8.53 7.93 4.20
N LEU A 188 -8.71 6.97 3.29
CA LEU A 188 -7.63 6.28 2.59
C LEU A 188 -7.30 7.02 1.29
N TRP A 189 -6.13 7.67 1.23
CA TRP A 189 -5.72 8.48 0.08
C TRP A 189 -4.20 8.43 -0.14
N GLY A 190 -3.71 9.16 -1.15
CA GLY A 190 -2.27 9.33 -1.36
C GLY A 190 -1.58 8.08 -1.90
N ALA A 191 -0.34 7.84 -1.47
CA ALA A 191 0.49 6.74 -1.98
C ALA A 191 -0.21 5.38 -1.85
N THR A 192 -0.76 5.10 -0.67
CA THR A 192 -1.51 3.88 -0.36
C THR A 192 -2.67 3.68 -1.33
N ALA A 193 -3.51 4.70 -1.53
CA ALA A 193 -4.66 4.59 -2.42
C ALA A 193 -4.26 4.41 -3.90
N MET A 194 -3.14 5.03 -4.32
CA MET A 194 -2.61 4.85 -5.67
C MET A 194 -2.06 3.44 -5.91
N ILE A 195 -1.32 2.88 -4.94
CA ILE A 195 -0.81 1.50 -4.98
C ILE A 195 -1.97 0.51 -5.02
N LEU A 196 -2.98 0.69 -4.17
CA LEU A 196 -4.18 -0.14 -4.17
C LEU A 196 -4.93 -0.05 -5.49
N ALA A 197 -5.05 1.14 -6.08
CA ALA A 197 -5.69 1.28 -7.39
C ALA A 197 -5.01 0.44 -8.49
N GLU A 198 -3.68 0.38 -8.50
CA GLU A 198 -2.94 -0.49 -9.43
C GLU A 198 -3.15 -1.98 -9.13
N LEU A 199 -3.11 -2.39 -7.87
CA LEU A 199 -3.38 -3.77 -7.47
C LEU A 199 -4.78 -4.19 -7.95
N LEU A 200 -5.78 -3.36 -7.68
CA LEU A 200 -7.17 -3.61 -8.03
C LEU A 200 -7.40 -3.66 -9.55
N ALA A 201 -6.71 -2.81 -10.32
CA ALA A 201 -6.72 -2.90 -11.79
C ALA A 201 -6.08 -4.21 -12.28
N THR A 202 -4.92 -4.56 -11.73
CA THR A 202 -4.21 -5.81 -12.05
C THR A 202 -5.04 -7.05 -11.71
N LEU A 203 -5.94 -6.96 -10.71
CA LEU A 203 -6.90 -8.01 -10.33
C LEU A 203 -8.18 -8.06 -11.19
N ARG A 204 -8.55 -6.98 -11.90
CA ARG A 204 -9.81 -6.83 -12.65
C ARG A 204 -9.69 -7.17 -14.13
N ASP A 205 -8.52 -6.92 -14.72
CA ASP A 205 -8.26 -7.20 -16.14
C ASP A 205 -8.19 -8.71 -16.43
#